data_AF-A0A6P2FCS1-F1
#
_entry.id   AF-A0A6P2FCS1-F1
#
_cell.length_a   1.000
_cell.length_b   1.000
_cell.length_c   1.000
_cell.angle_alpha   90.00
_cell.angle_beta   90.00
_cell.angle_gamma   90.00
#
_symmetry.space_group_name_H-M   'P 1'
#
loop_
_entity.id
_entity.type
_entity.pdbx_description
1 polymer ?
#
loop_
_entity_poly.entity_id
_entity_poly.type
_entity_poly.pdbx_seq_one_letter_code
_entity_poly.pdbx_strand_id
1 'polypeptide(L)' 'MAGRVAARNRGQVFGRPRDLSREQEAEVVRLYATGWVTLPVIADAFDVGVGAVKNAIYRHRAVVA' A
#
# COMPACT_ATOMS: atom_id res chain seq x y z
N MET A 1 -29.15 -1.43 -7.52
CA MET A 1 -27.69 -1.64 -7.59
C MET A 1 -27.02 -1.12 -8.87
N ALA A 2 -27.76 -0.66 -9.89
CA ALA A 2 -27.20 -0.27 -11.20
C ALA A 2 -26.20 0.91 -11.17
N GLY A 3 -26.44 1.95 -10.36
CA GLY A 3 -25.58 3.15 -10.34
C GLY A 3 -24.16 2.92 -9.81
N ARG A 4 -23.99 2.08 -8.78
CA ARG A 4 -22.66 1.73 -8.23
C ARG A 4 -21.84 0.92 -9.23
N VAL A 5 -22.47 0.01 -9.96
CA VAL A 5 -21.82 -0.79 -11.00
C VAL A 5 -21.38 0.11 -12.17
N ALA A 6 -22.24 1.01 -12.64
CA ALA A 6 -21.89 1.96 -13.69
C ALA A 6 -20.72 2.87 -13.29
N ALA A 7 -20.70 3.36 -12.04
CA ALA A 7 -19.59 4.17 -11.54
C ALA A 7 -18.29 3.37 -11.40
N ARG A 8 -18.33 2.12 -10.93
CA ARG A 8 -17.15 1.23 -10.91
C ARG A 8 -16.61 0.99 -12.33
N ASN A 9 -17.48 0.77 -13.32
CA ASN A 9 -17.09 0.56 -14.72
C ASN A 9 -16.45 1.81 -15.34
N ARG A 10 -16.77 3.00 -14.85
CA ARG A 10 -16.08 4.26 -15.20
C ARG A 10 -14.75 4.45 -14.48
N GLY A 11 -14.29 3.47 -13.71
CA GLY A 11 -13.03 3.53 -12.97
C GLY A 11 -13.12 4.22 -11.62
N GLN A 12 -14.33 4.53 -11.12
CA GLN A 12 -14.48 5.13 -9.81
C GLN A 12 -14.02 4.13 -8.73
N VAL A 13 -13.02 4.54 -7.95
CA VAL A 13 -12.58 3.79 -6.77
C VAL A 13 -13.34 4.31 -5.56
N PHE A 14 -13.95 3.39 -4.80
CA PHE A 14 -14.72 3.71 -3.61
C PHE A 14 -13.92 3.41 -2.34
N GLY A 15 -14.16 4.18 -1.28
CA GLY A 15 -13.52 4.01 0.03
C GLY A 15 -12.47 5.09 0.33
N ARG A 16 -11.82 4.96 1.49
CA ARG A 16 -10.74 5.87 1.88
C ARG A 16 -9.53 5.64 0.95
N PRO A 17 -8.89 6.72 0.46
CA PRO A 17 -7.61 6.61 -0.23
C PRO A 17 -6.59 5.85 0.62
N ARG A 18 -5.65 5.18 -0.03
CA ARG A 18 -4.53 4.54 0.69
C ARG A 18 -3.62 5.63 1.26
N ASP A 19 -3.01 5.33 2.40
CA ASP A 19 -2.04 6.23 3.03
C ASP A 19 -0.71 6.29 2.24
N LEU A 20 -0.42 5.25 1.43
CA LEU A 20 0.77 5.19 0.57
C LEU A 20 0.35 5.15 -0.92
N SER A 21 1.04 5.94 -1.75
CA SER A 21 0.99 5.83 -3.20
C SER A 21 1.60 4.51 -3.68
N ARG A 22 1.38 4.15 -4.96
CA ARG A 22 1.99 2.93 -5.53
C ARG A 22 3.52 3.00 -5.52
N GLU A 23 4.07 4.17 -5.79
CA GLU A 23 5.50 4.44 -5.83
C GLU A 23 6.09 4.34 -4.42
N GLN A 24 5.38 4.89 -3.41
CA GLN A 24 5.77 4.78 -2.01
C GLN A 24 5.69 3.33 -1.52
N GLU A 25 4.64 2.58 -1.87
CA GLU A 25 4.56 1.15 -1.53
C GLU A 25 5.73 0.36 -2.12
N ALA A 26 6.13 0.66 -3.38
CA ALA A 26 7.28 0.02 -4.00
C ALA A 26 8.60 0.36 -3.27
N GLU A 27 8.79 1.61 -2.84
CA GLU A 27 9.96 2.00 -2.06
C GLU A 27 9.98 1.34 -0.68
N VAL A 28 8.84 1.28 0.02
CA VAL A 28 8.70 0.54 1.29
C VAL A 28 9.11 -0.92 1.13
N VAL A 29 8.66 -1.58 0.06
CA VAL A 29 9.01 -2.98 -0.22
C VAL A 29 10.51 -3.12 -0.52
N ARG A 30 11.10 -2.21 -1.31
CA ARG A 30 12.55 -2.19 -1.57
C ARG A 30 13.34 -2.05 -0.28
N LEU A 31 13.01 -1.05 0.55
CA LEU A 31 13.65 -0.79 1.83
C LEU A 31 13.58 -2.00 2.76
N TYR A 32 12.39 -2.60 2.90
CA TYR A 32 12.20 -3.80 3.71
C TYR A 32 13.01 -4.99 3.19
N ALA A 33 13.09 -5.18 1.86
CA ALA A 33 13.85 -6.25 1.24
C ALA A 33 15.36 -6.14 1.46
N THR A 34 15.88 -4.94 1.74
CA THR A 34 17.29 -4.76 2.08
C THR A 34 17.68 -5.44 3.40
N GLY A 35 16.72 -5.62 4.32
CA GLY A 35 16.95 -6.17 5.66
C GLY A 35 17.63 -5.22 6.67
N TRP A 36 18.02 -4.02 6.25
CA TRP A 36 18.74 -3.05 7.10
C TRP A 36 17.83 -2.17 7.96
N VAL A 37 16.57 -2.02 7.56
CA VAL A 37 15.61 -1.13 8.22
C VAL A 37 14.41 -1.89 8.75
N THR A 38 13.92 -1.48 9.92
CA THR A 38 12.78 -2.10 10.59
C THR A 38 11.47 -1.44 10.19
N LEU A 39 10.35 -2.13 10.39
CA LEU A 39 9.01 -1.62 10.05
C LEU A 39 8.68 -0.27 10.73
N PRO A 40 9.01 -0.03 12.01
CA PRO A 40 8.78 1.28 12.64
C PRO A 40 9.60 2.40 11.99
N VAL A 41 10.87 2.15 11.67
CA VAL A 41 11.73 3.13 11.01
C VAL A 41 11.18 3.52 9.62
N ILE A 42 10.68 2.53 8.87
CA ILE A 42 10.03 2.80 7.58
C ILE A 42 8.71 3.57 7.80
N ALA A 43 7.95 3.25 8.85
CA ALA A 43 6.70 3.94 9.15
C ALA A 43 6.93 5.42 9.46
N ASP A 44 7.95 5.73 10.28
CA ASP A 44 8.35 7.09 10.63
C ASP A 44 8.87 7.86 9.41
N ALA A 45 9.68 7.22 8.56
CA ALA A 45 10.23 7.84 7.36
C ALA A 45 9.16 8.27 6.34
N PHE A 46 8.00 7.60 6.34
CA PHE A 46 6.88 7.89 5.45
C PHE A 46 5.72 8.61 6.15
N ASP A 47 5.86 8.94 7.43
CA ASP A 47 4.81 9.54 8.27
C ASP A 47 3.48 8.75 8.23
N VAL A 48 3.57 7.43 8.36
CA VAL A 48 2.41 6.53 8.35
C VAL A 48 2.44 5.56 9.53
N GLY A 49 1.30 4.92 9.81
CA GLY A 49 1.27 3.84 10.79
C GLY A 49 1.97 2.56 10.31
N VAL A 50 2.57 1.81 11.23
CA VAL A 50 3.23 0.51 10.96
C VAL A 50 2.31 -0.48 10.22
N GLY A 51 1.00 -0.40 10.46
CA GLY A 51 0.00 -1.22 9.74
C GLY A 51 -0.04 -0.93 8.24
N ALA A 52 0.13 0.32 7.82
CA ALA A 52 0.19 0.70 6.40
C ALA A 52 1.41 0.07 5.72
N VAL A 53 2.57 0.12 6.38
CA VAL A 53 3.82 -0.50 5.92
C VAL A 53 3.67 -2.01 5.79
N LYS A 54 3.14 -2.70 6.81
CA LYS A 54 2.86 -4.15 6.77
C LYS A 54 1.95 -4.53 5.61
N ASN A 55 0.86 -3.80 5.44
CA ASN A 55 -0.12 -4.06 4.39
C ASN A 55 0.48 -3.85 3.00
N ALA A 56 1.34 -2.83 2.82
CA ALA A 56 2.08 -2.65 1.57
C ALA A 56 2.96 -3.88 1.29
N ILE A 57 3.77 -4.31 2.25
CA ILE A 57 4.66 -5.47 2.09
C ILE A 57 3.88 -6.74 1.74
N TYR A 58 2.79 -7.06 2.46
CA TYR A 58 2.02 -8.28 2.19
C TYR A 58 1.30 -8.26 0.84
N ARG A 59 0.79 -7.11 0.40
CA ARG A 59 0.17 -6.97 -0.92
C ARG A 59 1.15 -7.28 -2.06
N HIS A 60 2.41 -6.87 -1.92
CA HIS A 60 3.43 -7.08 -2.95
C HIS A 60 4.15 -8.42 -2.82
N ARG A 61 4.22 -9.01 -1.61
CA ARG A 61 4.81 -10.34 -1.40
C ARG A 61 3.91 -11.48 -1.90
N ALA A 62 2.60 -11.29 -1.89
CA ALA A 62 1.64 -12.26 -2.47
C ALA A 62 1.69 -12.35 -4.01
N VAL A 63 2.39 -11.41 -4.68
CA VAL A 63 2.57 -11.39 -6.14
C VAL A 63 3.79 -12.20 -6.58
N VAL A 64 4.65 -12.62 -5.64
CA VAL A 64 5.83 -13.45 -5.89
C VAL A 64 5.58 -14.85 -5.31
N ALA A 65 4.68 -15.61 -5.94
CA ALA A 65 4.46 -17.04 -5.72
C ALA A 65 3.95 -17.67 -7.02
#